data_AF-A0A7V7VUV5-F1
#
_entry.id   AF-A0A7V7VUV5-F1
#
_cell.length_a   1.000
_cell.length_b   1.000
_cell.length_c   1.000
_cell.angle_alpha   90.00
_cell.angle_beta   90.00
_cell.angle_gamma   90.00
#
_symmetry.space_group_name_H-M   'P 1'
#
loop_
_entity.id
_entity.type
_entity.pdbx_description
1 polymer ?
#
loop_
_entity_poly.entity_id
_entity_poly.type
_entity_poly.pdbx_seq_one_letter_code
_entity_poly.pdbx_strand_id
1 'polypeptide(L)'
;MRFIMPSILLSFIAAPAFAETKPLLKEEAPLSRCAEFLKGMSNVEKGKGFAVRDSRDGCVLSNALFSSGDLMSWAFDRVEIEGDRLHDFMSDAPDMASSPPQWARLAIDGVRLSLKIDDKLTKFISSVQQTPSDFTASYRFDPKDGYLHIQNAEMSNVRLGKVAISGELNLPTGSSIAELTANPTATLSRLHLRLDNQGIWESLIVPSLANVIFRAWSNDDADPETAIAQYITVASAAVQAMPDGQIDAESKKALLRFIQDMPNPTGYFALDLSFETPVPIGLSDLSPEKLAPRALSDAKMSVNYKAR
;
A
#
# COMPACT_ATOMS: atom_id res chain seq x y z
N MET A 1 22.01 51.63 30.53
CA MET A 1 20.74 51.97 29.85
C MET A 1 19.66 51.08 30.47
N ARG A 2 18.72 51.55 31.33
CA ARG A 2 17.51 52.37 31.03
C ARG A 2 16.66 51.68 29.94
N PHE A 3 15.39 51.23 30.06
CA PHE A 3 14.21 51.43 30.92
C PHE A 3 13.38 50.11 30.87
N ILE A 4 12.78 49.55 31.93
CA ILE A 4 11.50 49.90 32.63
C ILE A 4 10.25 49.85 31.71
N MET A 5 9.42 48.81 31.93
CA MET A 5 7.97 48.74 31.60
C MET A 5 7.22 49.94 32.21
N PRO A 6 6.09 50.44 31.63
CA PRO A 6 4.81 49.99 32.19
C PRO A 6 3.58 50.03 31.25
N SER A 7 2.68 49.09 31.52
CA SER A 7 1.26 49.27 31.84
C SER A 7 0.44 50.43 31.24
N ILE A 8 -0.65 50.01 30.58
CA ILE A 8 -2.05 50.45 30.78
C ILE A 8 -2.38 51.92 30.49
N LEU A 9 -3.20 52.12 29.45
CA LEU A 9 -4.24 53.14 29.49
C LEU A 9 -5.50 52.60 28.80
N LEU A 10 -6.51 52.32 29.63
CA LEU A 10 -7.91 52.22 29.25
C LEU A 10 -8.34 53.51 28.56
N SER A 11 -9.12 53.40 27.49
CA SER A 11 -10.13 54.40 27.13
C SER A 11 -11.28 53.72 26.40
N PHE A 12 -12.37 53.56 27.13
CA PHE A 12 -13.73 53.32 26.65
C PHE A 12 -14.10 54.33 25.56
N ILE A 13 -14.58 53.88 24.40
CA ILE A 13 -15.63 54.59 23.63
C ILE A 13 -16.59 53.56 23.01
N ALA A 14 -17.80 53.57 23.54
CA ALA A 14 -19.11 53.27 22.94
C ALA A 14 -19.23 52.18 21.86
N ALA A 15 -19.95 51.12 22.23
CA ALA A 15 -20.72 50.32 21.28
C ALA A 15 -21.90 51.15 20.71
N PRO A 16 -22.20 51.04 19.41
CA PRO A 16 -23.56 50.84 18.96
C PRO A 16 -23.79 49.34 18.80
N ALA A 17 -24.75 48.83 19.59
CA ALA A 17 -25.51 47.65 19.20
C ALA A 17 -26.26 47.92 17.87
N PHE A 18 -26.78 46.86 17.25
CA PHE A 18 -27.50 46.80 15.95
C PHE A 18 -26.54 46.71 14.75
N ALA A 19 -26.39 45.60 14.03
CA ALA A 19 -27.07 44.32 14.07
C ALA A 19 -26.05 43.23 13.72
N GLU A 20 -25.85 42.26 14.62
CA GLU A 20 -25.43 40.94 14.18
C GLU A 20 -26.58 40.41 13.30
N THR A 21 -26.48 40.62 11.98
CA THR A 21 -26.90 39.55 11.08
C THR A 21 -26.02 38.37 11.45
N LYS A 22 -26.46 37.58 12.45
CA LYS A 22 -26.12 36.16 12.51
C LYS A 22 -26.28 35.69 11.07
N PRO A 23 -25.23 35.20 10.40
CA PRO A 23 -25.47 34.49 9.16
C PRO A 23 -26.50 33.45 9.56
N LEU A 24 -27.67 33.48 8.89
CA LEU A 24 -28.59 32.37 8.90
C LEU A 24 -27.71 31.14 8.81
N LEU A 25 -27.75 30.31 9.86
CA LEU A 25 -27.16 28.99 9.85
C LEU A 25 -27.57 28.41 8.52
N LYS A 26 -26.60 28.38 7.59
CA LYS A 26 -26.81 27.88 6.25
C LYS A 26 -27.33 26.48 6.51
N GLU A 27 -28.58 26.27 6.11
CA GLU A 27 -29.17 24.98 5.78
C GLU A 27 -28.03 24.05 5.42
N GLU A 28 -27.83 23.01 6.26
CA GLU A 28 -26.67 22.13 6.23
C GLU A 28 -26.33 21.86 4.77
N ALA A 29 -25.24 22.47 4.27
CA ALA A 29 -24.88 22.30 2.88
C ALA A 29 -24.80 20.78 2.64
N PRO A 30 -25.45 20.26 1.58
CA PRO A 30 -25.45 18.83 1.33
C PRO A 30 -24.01 18.33 1.40
N LEU A 31 -23.83 17.24 2.16
CA LEU A 31 -22.51 16.67 2.37
C LEU A 31 -21.82 16.45 1.02
N SER A 32 -20.51 16.67 0.98
CA SER A 32 -19.71 16.23 -0.16
C SER A 32 -19.96 14.74 -0.41
N ARG A 33 -19.98 14.29 -1.67
CA ARG A 33 -20.20 12.87 -1.99
C ARG A 33 -19.14 11.99 -1.33
N CYS A 34 -17.92 12.52 -1.20
CA CYS A 34 -16.86 11.89 -0.41
C CYS A 34 -17.24 11.69 1.06
N ALA A 35 -17.92 12.65 1.68
CA ALA A 35 -18.35 12.53 3.07
C ALA A 35 -19.52 11.55 3.23
N GLU A 36 -20.39 11.41 2.23
CA GLU A 36 -21.44 10.38 2.20
C GLU A 36 -20.84 8.97 2.08
N PHE A 37 -19.94 8.75 1.11
CA PHE A 37 -19.22 7.49 0.96
C PHE A 37 -18.54 7.04 2.26
N LEU A 38 -17.93 7.98 3.00
CA LEU A 38 -17.27 7.66 4.27
C LEU A 38 -18.22 7.30 5.41
N LYS A 39 -19.51 7.69 5.36
CA LYS A 39 -20.48 7.21 6.35
C LYS A 39 -20.68 5.69 6.27
N GLY A 40 -20.53 5.10 5.09
CA GLY A 40 -20.60 3.65 4.89
C GLY A 40 -19.40 2.89 5.45
N MET A 41 -18.30 3.58 5.76
CA MET A 41 -17.05 2.98 6.23
C MET A 41 -16.94 3.04 7.76
N SER A 42 -17.49 2.04 8.44
CA SER A 42 -17.50 1.95 9.92
C SER A 42 -16.11 1.94 10.58
N ASN A 43 -15.06 1.65 9.82
CA ASN A 43 -13.71 1.44 10.34
C ASN A 43 -12.82 2.69 10.24
N VAL A 44 -13.34 3.79 9.67
CA VAL A 44 -12.63 5.09 9.61
C VAL A 44 -13.13 6.00 10.72
N GLU A 45 -12.27 6.19 11.71
CA GLU A 45 -12.45 7.13 12.80
C GLU A 45 -11.93 8.53 12.42
N LYS A 46 -12.56 9.55 12.99
CA LYS A 46 -12.20 10.96 12.77
C LYS A 46 -11.07 11.35 13.72
N GLY A 47 -9.86 11.49 13.18
CA GLY A 47 -8.73 12.06 13.93
C GLY A 47 -8.92 13.55 14.25
N LYS A 48 -7.98 14.11 15.03
CA LYS A 48 -7.98 15.56 15.32
C LYS A 48 -7.74 16.35 14.03
N GLY A 49 -8.64 17.28 13.72
CA GLY A 49 -8.54 18.05 12.47
C GLY A 49 -8.91 17.24 11.24
N PHE A 50 -9.69 16.17 11.41
CA PHE A 50 -10.24 15.39 10.30
C PHE A 50 -11.03 16.27 9.35
N ALA A 51 -10.76 16.12 8.05
CA ALA A 51 -11.46 16.84 7.00
C ALA A 51 -11.63 15.93 5.78
N VAL A 52 -12.72 16.15 5.05
CA VAL A 52 -13.04 15.48 3.80
C VAL A 52 -13.37 16.55 2.78
N ARG A 53 -12.80 16.45 1.58
CA ARG A 53 -13.05 17.37 0.47
C ARG A 53 -13.24 16.58 -0.81
N ASP A 54 -14.19 17.00 -1.62
CA ASP A 54 -14.26 16.55 -3.02
C ASP A 54 -13.08 17.15 -3.79
N SER A 55 -12.48 16.36 -4.67
CA SER A 55 -11.62 16.83 -5.75
C SER A 55 -12.39 16.70 -7.07
N ARG A 56 -11.80 17.19 -8.18
CA ARG A 56 -12.44 17.12 -9.49
C ARG A 56 -12.74 15.67 -9.89
N ASP A 57 -11.79 14.78 -9.65
CA ASP A 57 -11.83 13.39 -10.10
C ASP A 57 -11.83 12.40 -8.91
N GLY A 58 -12.21 12.86 -7.70
CA GLY A 58 -12.25 11.98 -6.54
C GLY A 58 -12.32 12.69 -5.19
N CYS A 59 -11.58 12.19 -4.20
CA CYS A 59 -11.72 12.54 -2.79
C CYS A 59 -10.38 12.72 -2.09
N VAL A 60 -10.33 13.71 -1.21
CA VAL A 60 -9.20 13.94 -0.30
C VAL A 60 -9.68 13.88 1.15
N LEU A 61 -9.09 12.98 1.92
CA LEU A 61 -9.25 12.88 3.36
C LEU A 61 -7.97 13.38 4.03
N SER A 62 -8.10 14.00 5.19
CA SER A 62 -6.95 14.43 6.00
C SER A 62 -7.14 14.02 7.45
N ASN A 63 -6.05 13.64 8.12
CA ASN A 63 -6.01 13.24 9.52
C ASN A 63 -7.01 12.11 9.85
N ALA A 64 -7.02 11.07 9.02
CA ALA A 64 -7.90 9.92 9.18
C ALA A 64 -7.26 8.87 10.10
N LEU A 65 -8.10 8.16 10.85
CA LEU A 65 -7.70 6.99 11.63
C LEU A 65 -8.45 5.79 11.08
N PHE A 66 -7.76 4.70 10.80
CA PHE A 66 -8.38 3.41 10.47
C PHE A 66 -8.13 2.45 11.61
N SER A 67 -9.19 1.84 12.12
CA SER A 67 -9.12 0.82 13.17
C SER A 67 -9.50 -0.53 12.55
N SER A 68 -8.60 -1.50 12.62
CA SER A 68 -8.89 -2.89 12.28
C SER A 68 -8.63 -3.77 13.50
N GLY A 69 -9.71 -4.23 14.11
CA GLY A 69 -9.67 -4.95 15.39
C GLY A 69 -9.32 -4.06 16.59
N ASP A 70 -9.06 -4.71 17.72
CA ASP A 70 -8.94 -4.05 19.03
C ASP A 70 -7.52 -3.63 19.38
N LEU A 71 -6.50 -4.12 18.67
CA LEU A 71 -5.10 -3.93 19.04
C LEU A 71 -4.37 -2.86 18.21
N MET A 72 -4.81 -2.62 16.98
CA MET A 72 -4.07 -1.82 16.00
C MET A 72 -4.95 -0.75 15.37
N SER A 73 -4.38 0.44 15.23
CA SER A 73 -4.93 1.51 14.40
C SER A 73 -3.85 2.10 13.51
N TRP A 74 -4.24 2.65 12.38
CA TRP A 74 -3.37 3.33 11.44
C TRP A 74 -3.83 4.78 11.36
N ALA A 75 -2.89 5.70 11.55
CA ALA A 75 -3.12 7.11 11.28
C ALA A 75 -2.58 7.47 9.90
N PHE A 76 -3.30 8.33 9.20
CA PHE A 76 -2.91 8.86 7.89
C PHE A 76 -3.00 10.38 7.92
N ASP A 77 -1.97 11.06 7.41
CA ASP A 77 -1.97 12.52 7.31
C ASP A 77 -2.89 12.96 6.16
N ARG A 78 -2.81 12.26 5.02
CA ARG A 78 -3.63 12.51 3.83
C ARG A 78 -3.91 11.21 3.09
N VAL A 79 -5.14 11.04 2.61
CA VAL A 79 -5.54 10.00 1.65
C VAL A 79 -6.18 10.69 0.47
N GLU A 80 -5.70 10.40 -0.73
CA GLU A 80 -6.22 10.92 -1.99
C GLU A 80 -6.57 9.76 -2.89
N ILE A 81 -7.84 9.72 -3.31
CA ILE A 81 -8.40 8.68 -4.18
C ILE A 81 -8.95 9.40 -5.40
N GLU A 82 -8.46 9.07 -6.58
CA GLU A 82 -8.87 9.68 -7.84
C GLU A 82 -9.13 8.59 -8.89
N GLY A 83 -10.06 8.85 -9.80
CA GLY A 83 -10.34 7.95 -10.93
C GLY A 83 -11.41 8.51 -11.85
N ASP A 84 -11.41 8.08 -13.11
CA ASP A 84 -12.55 8.37 -13.97
C ASP A 84 -13.80 7.69 -13.41
N ARG A 85 -14.93 8.41 -13.49
CA ARG A 85 -16.22 7.89 -13.02
C ARG A 85 -16.20 7.41 -11.56
N LEU A 86 -15.19 7.78 -10.75
CA LEU A 86 -15.08 7.33 -9.37
C LEU A 86 -16.35 7.68 -8.57
N HIS A 87 -16.96 8.82 -8.88
CA HIS A 87 -18.23 9.27 -8.32
C HIS A 87 -19.42 8.32 -8.55
N ASP A 88 -19.43 7.51 -9.60
CA ASP A 88 -20.48 6.50 -9.86
C ASP A 88 -20.42 5.35 -8.82
N PHE A 89 -19.25 5.13 -8.24
CA PHE A 89 -18.98 4.07 -7.27
C PHE A 89 -18.95 4.59 -5.82
N MET A 90 -18.88 5.90 -5.62
CA MET A 90 -18.84 6.55 -4.30
C MET A 90 -20.23 7.07 -3.89
N SER A 91 -21.22 6.18 -3.83
CA SER A 91 -22.59 6.50 -3.41
C SER A 91 -23.22 5.38 -2.58
N ASP A 92 -24.39 5.65 -2.00
CA ASP A 92 -25.17 4.64 -1.25
C ASP A 92 -25.68 3.48 -2.15
N ALA A 93 -25.71 3.69 -3.47
CA ALA A 93 -26.09 2.69 -4.47
C ALA A 93 -25.02 2.63 -5.58
N PRO A 94 -23.84 2.04 -5.30
CA PRO A 94 -22.71 2.03 -6.23
C PRO A 94 -23.07 1.28 -7.51
N ASP A 95 -22.65 1.81 -8.67
CA ASP A 95 -22.82 1.13 -9.96
C ASP A 95 -21.84 -0.06 -10.06
N MET A 96 -22.25 -1.22 -9.55
CA MET A 96 -21.44 -2.43 -9.63
C MET A 96 -21.61 -3.18 -10.96
N ALA A 97 -22.56 -2.76 -11.82
CA ALA A 97 -22.87 -3.43 -13.08
C ALA A 97 -22.01 -2.92 -14.25
N SER A 98 -21.45 -1.71 -14.14
CA SER A 98 -20.49 -1.16 -15.10
C SER A 98 -19.13 -1.85 -15.06
N SER A 99 -18.34 -1.63 -16.12
CA SER A 99 -16.91 -1.95 -16.14
C SER A 99 -16.14 -1.14 -15.09
N PRO A 100 -14.98 -1.63 -14.62
CA PRO A 100 -14.06 -0.83 -13.81
C PRO A 100 -13.73 0.53 -14.42
N PRO A 101 -13.34 1.54 -13.59
CA PRO A 101 -12.72 2.77 -14.06
C PRO A 101 -11.55 2.48 -15.01
N GLN A 102 -11.37 3.30 -16.03
CA GLN A 102 -10.24 3.18 -16.95
C GLN A 102 -8.92 3.62 -16.31
N TRP A 103 -8.98 4.40 -15.23
CA TRP A 103 -7.83 4.71 -14.41
C TRP A 103 -8.26 4.98 -12.97
N ALA A 104 -7.39 4.63 -12.03
CA ALA A 104 -7.46 5.16 -10.69
C ALA A 104 -6.08 5.38 -10.10
N ARG A 105 -6.01 6.27 -9.12
CA ARG A 105 -4.84 6.58 -8.33
C ARG A 105 -5.24 6.63 -6.85
N LEU A 106 -4.41 6.02 -6.02
CA LEU A 106 -4.45 6.11 -4.58
C LEU A 106 -3.12 6.67 -4.11
N ALA A 107 -3.15 7.70 -3.27
CA ALA A 107 -1.98 8.20 -2.57
C ALA A 107 -2.33 8.34 -1.08
N ILE A 108 -1.46 7.81 -0.23
CA ILE A 108 -1.61 7.86 1.22
C ILE A 108 -0.29 8.36 1.80
N ASP A 109 -0.35 9.52 2.43
CA ASP A 109 0.81 10.14 3.06
C ASP A 109 0.76 9.94 4.57
N GLY A 110 1.92 9.73 5.19
CA GLY A 110 2.05 9.84 6.64
C GLY A 110 1.52 8.62 7.42
N VAL A 111 1.57 7.42 6.85
CA VAL A 111 1.02 6.21 7.47
C VAL A 111 1.81 5.85 8.72
N ARG A 112 1.12 5.79 9.86
CA ARG A 112 1.70 5.42 11.16
C ARG A 112 0.87 4.36 11.84
N LEU A 113 1.47 3.20 12.09
CA LEU A 113 0.86 2.13 12.89
C LEU A 113 0.92 2.51 14.37
N SER A 114 -0.24 2.66 15.00
CA SER A 114 -0.40 2.85 16.44
C SER A 114 -0.97 1.59 17.08
N LEU A 115 -0.32 1.14 18.15
CA LEU A 115 -0.89 0.11 19.01
C LEU A 115 -1.89 0.77 19.96
N LYS A 116 -3.09 0.19 20.10
CA LYS A 116 -4.12 0.62 21.04
C LYS A 116 -3.73 0.21 22.46
N ILE A 117 -2.70 0.86 22.99
CA ILE A 117 -2.15 0.64 24.35
C ILE A 117 -2.71 1.73 25.26
N ASP A 118 -3.24 1.42 26.44
CA ASP A 118 -3.87 2.45 27.31
C ASP A 118 -2.89 3.33 28.11
N ASP A 119 -1.59 3.02 28.09
CA ASP A 119 -0.56 3.80 28.77
C ASP A 119 -0.10 5.04 27.98
N LYS A 120 -0.20 6.22 28.60
CA LYS A 120 0.13 7.51 27.98
C LYS A 120 1.63 7.65 27.66
N LEU A 121 2.51 7.10 28.50
CA LEU A 121 3.95 7.16 28.28
C LEU A 121 4.35 6.35 27.05
N THR A 122 3.85 5.12 26.95
CA THR A 122 4.08 4.22 25.81
C THR A 122 3.50 4.80 24.52
N LYS A 123 2.31 5.43 24.56
CA LYS A 123 1.77 6.18 23.40
C LYS A 123 2.73 7.28 22.94
N PHE A 124 3.25 8.08 23.87
CA PHE A 124 4.18 9.16 23.54
C PHE A 124 5.50 8.64 22.96
N ILE A 125 6.10 7.62 23.61
CA ILE A 125 7.33 7.00 23.10
C ILE A 125 7.11 6.45 21.69
N SER A 126 6.01 5.71 21.47
CA SER A 126 5.67 5.16 20.16
C SER A 126 5.51 6.26 19.12
N SER A 127 4.83 7.37 19.45
CA SER A 127 4.61 8.46 18.50
C SER A 127 5.90 9.18 18.08
N VAL A 128 6.89 9.24 18.98
CA VAL A 128 8.20 9.86 18.67
C VAL A 128 9.12 8.91 17.90
N GLN A 129 8.99 7.59 18.12
CA GLN A 129 9.81 6.59 17.45
C GLN A 129 9.30 6.22 16.04
N GLN A 130 8.02 6.42 15.78
CA GLN A 130 7.42 6.14 14.48
C GLN A 130 8.02 7.00 13.38
N THR A 131 8.38 6.35 12.28
CA THR A 131 8.71 7.02 11.02
C THR A 131 7.57 6.72 10.05
N PRO A 132 6.87 7.74 9.54
CA PRO A 132 5.76 7.51 8.63
C PRO A 132 6.24 6.83 7.34
N SER A 133 5.36 6.02 6.78
CA SER A 133 5.49 5.50 5.43
C SER A 133 4.48 6.19 4.52
N ASP A 134 4.81 6.33 3.25
CA ASP A 134 3.90 6.81 2.22
C ASP A 134 3.60 5.67 1.25
N PHE A 135 2.37 5.62 0.75
CA PHE A 135 1.92 4.61 -0.20
C PHE A 135 1.34 5.29 -1.44
N THR A 136 1.69 4.79 -2.62
CA THR A 136 1.05 5.23 -3.86
C THR A 136 0.71 4.02 -4.72
N ALA A 137 -0.47 4.02 -5.32
CA ALA A 137 -0.88 3.02 -6.29
C ALA A 137 -1.58 3.69 -7.47
N SER A 138 -1.37 3.18 -8.68
CA SER A 138 -2.06 3.67 -9.87
C SER A 138 -2.17 2.60 -10.92
N TYR A 139 -3.27 2.62 -11.67
CA TYR A 139 -3.49 1.69 -12.77
C TYR A 139 -4.13 2.37 -13.98
N ARG A 140 -4.01 1.69 -15.12
CA ARG A 140 -4.76 1.94 -16.35
C ARG A 140 -5.46 0.67 -16.77
N PHE A 141 -6.70 0.80 -17.23
CA PHE A 141 -7.52 -0.30 -17.68
C PHE A 141 -8.16 0.04 -19.03
N ASP A 142 -8.02 -0.85 -20.01
CA ASP A 142 -8.78 -0.79 -21.26
C ASP A 142 -9.90 -1.86 -21.23
N PRO A 143 -11.18 -1.44 -21.14
CA PRO A 143 -12.30 -2.39 -21.11
C PRO A 143 -12.51 -3.15 -22.42
N LYS A 144 -11.92 -2.70 -23.55
CA LYS A 144 -12.13 -3.33 -24.86
C LYS A 144 -11.46 -4.68 -24.97
N ASP A 145 -10.24 -4.79 -24.45
CA ASP A 145 -9.42 -6.01 -24.47
C ASP A 145 -9.18 -6.58 -23.06
N GLY A 146 -9.64 -5.88 -22.02
CA GLY A 146 -9.49 -6.31 -20.63
C GLY A 146 -8.09 -6.03 -20.08
N TYR A 147 -7.25 -5.27 -20.80
CA TYR A 147 -5.88 -5.01 -20.40
C TYR A 147 -5.81 -4.08 -19.17
N LEU A 148 -5.20 -4.57 -18.10
CA LEU A 148 -4.96 -3.86 -16.85
C LEU A 148 -3.46 -3.70 -16.63
N HIS A 149 -2.98 -2.46 -16.63
CA HIS A 149 -1.61 -2.12 -16.29
C HIS A 149 -1.57 -1.44 -14.92
N ILE A 150 -1.06 -2.15 -13.92
CA ILE A 150 -0.68 -1.57 -12.63
C ILE A 150 0.62 -0.80 -12.87
N GLN A 151 0.51 0.52 -12.99
CA GLN A 151 1.64 1.39 -13.34
C GLN A 151 2.64 1.48 -12.19
N ASN A 152 2.14 1.53 -10.97
CA ASN A 152 2.94 1.51 -9.75
C ASN A 152 2.05 1.10 -8.57
N ALA A 153 2.61 0.35 -7.64
CA ALA A 153 2.13 0.12 -6.29
C ALA A 153 3.36 0.14 -5.38
N GLU A 154 3.50 1.22 -4.62
CA GLU A 154 4.74 1.59 -3.96
C GLU A 154 4.51 1.94 -2.50
N MET A 155 5.46 1.53 -1.66
CA MET A 155 5.62 2.01 -0.30
C MET A 155 7.02 2.60 -0.16
N SER A 156 7.11 3.80 0.42
CA SER A 156 8.38 4.42 0.79
C SER A 156 8.41 4.78 2.26
N ASN A 157 9.58 4.62 2.88
CA ASN A 157 9.85 5.03 4.25
C ASN A 157 11.28 5.56 4.32
N VAL A 158 11.47 6.75 4.88
CA VAL A 158 12.80 7.41 4.91
C VAL A 158 13.88 6.62 5.67
N ARG A 159 13.50 5.68 6.54
CA ARG A 159 14.42 4.81 7.27
C ARG A 159 14.53 3.41 6.68
N LEU A 160 13.42 2.84 6.23
CA LEU A 160 13.38 1.44 5.79
C LEU A 160 13.67 1.27 4.30
N GLY A 161 13.56 2.34 3.50
CA GLY A 161 13.79 2.33 2.07
C GLY A 161 12.49 2.35 1.27
N LYS A 162 12.48 1.69 0.11
CA LYS A 162 11.34 1.72 -0.82
C LYS A 162 11.10 0.37 -1.48
N VAL A 163 9.84 -0.02 -1.59
CA VAL A 163 9.38 -1.17 -2.40
C VAL A 163 8.36 -0.69 -3.42
N ALA A 164 8.48 -1.16 -4.65
CA ALA A 164 7.56 -0.83 -5.74
C ALA A 164 7.27 -2.06 -6.59
N ILE A 165 6.01 -2.20 -6.98
CA ILE A 165 5.50 -3.27 -7.84
C ILE A 165 4.76 -2.64 -9.02
N SER A 166 4.98 -3.14 -10.22
CA SER A 166 4.15 -2.85 -11.39
C SER A 166 3.88 -4.14 -12.14
N GLY A 167 2.80 -4.21 -12.91
CA GLY A 167 2.45 -5.44 -13.60
C GLY A 167 1.42 -5.25 -14.69
N GLU A 168 1.44 -6.18 -15.63
CA GLU A 168 0.52 -6.25 -16.76
C GLU A 168 -0.37 -7.48 -16.59
N LEU A 169 -1.67 -7.25 -16.60
CA LEU A 169 -2.69 -8.24 -16.38
C LEU A 169 -3.76 -8.15 -17.48
N ASN A 170 -4.48 -9.24 -17.73
CA ASN A 170 -5.73 -9.20 -18.48
C ASN A 170 -6.87 -9.72 -17.61
N LEU A 171 -7.92 -8.92 -17.52
CA LEU A 171 -9.21 -9.27 -16.94
C LEU A 171 -10.12 -9.86 -18.03
N PRO A 172 -11.12 -10.68 -17.66
CA PRO A 172 -12.11 -11.12 -18.63
C PRO A 172 -12.84 -9.92 -19.25
N THR A 173 -12.92 -9.89 -20.57
CA THR A 173 -13.53 -8.78 -21.32
C THR A 173 -15.02 -8.66 -21.00
N GLY A 174 -15.50 -7.44 -20.81
CA GLY A 174 -16.91 -7.18 -20.51
C GLY A 174 -17.33 -7.50 -19.07
N SER A 175 -16.40 -7.88 -18.19
CA SER A 175 -16.72 -8.09 -16.78
C SER A 175 -17.12 -6.79 -16.08
N SER A 176 -18.21 -6.89 -15.34
CA SER A 176 -18.63 -5.86 -14.39
C SER A 176 -17.79 -5.88 -13.12
N ILE A 177 -17.81 -4.80 -12.35
CA ILE A 177 -17.14 -4.77 -11.03
C ILE A 177 -17.73 -5.84 -10.09
N ALA A 178 -19.05 -6.07 -10.13
CA ALA A 178 -19.71 -7.11 -9.34
C ALA A 178 -19.14 -8.50 -9.64
N GLU A 179 -18.97 -8.83 -10.92
CA GLU A 179 -18.41 -10.12 -11.36
C GLU A 179 -16.94 -10.26 -10.95
N LEU A 180 -16.13 -9.22 -11.13
CA LEU A 180 -14.72 -9.23 -10.72
C LEU A 180 -14.57 -9.30 -9.19
N THR A 181 -15.50 -8.72 -8.43
CA THR A 181 -15.51 -8.81 -6.96
C THR A 181 -15.90 -10.21 -6.50
N ALA A 182 -16.89 -10.84 -7.14
CA ALA A 182 -17.35 -12.18 -6.80
C ALA A 182 -16.35 -13.27 -7.23
N ASN A 183 -15.74 -13.11 -8.41
CA ASN A 183 -14.81 -14.05 -9.02
C ASN A 183 -13.58 -13.32 -9.55
N PRO A 184 -12.63 -12.94 -8.67
CA PRO A 184 -11.48 -12.15 -9.04
C PRO A 184 -10.47 -13.00 -9.81
N THR A 185 -10.69 -13.08 -11.12
CA THR A 185 -9.84 -13.82 -12.05
C THR A 185 -9.12 -12.84 -12.97
N ALA A 186 -7.81 -13.04 -13.11
CA ALA A 186 -6.99 -12.30 -14.05
C ALA A 186 -5.91 -13.23 -14.62
N THR A 187 -5.25 -12.80 -15.69
CA THR A 187 -4.03 -13.47 -16.18
C THR A 187 -2.87 -12.51 -16.10
N LEU A 188 -1.75 -12.93 -15.51
CA LEU A 188 -0.53 -12.15 -15.36
C LEU A 188 0.41 -12.42 -16.54
N SER A 189 0.78 -11.37 -17.28
CA SER A 189 1.77 -11.47 -18.36
C SER A 189 3.15 -10.97 -17.92
N ARG A 190 3.19 -9.90 -17.11
CA ARG A 190 4.45 -9.31 -16.62
C ARG A 190 4.33 -8.82 -15.19
N LEU A 191 5.42 -8.96 -14.44
CA LEU A 191 5.55 -8.44 -13.09
C LEU A 191 6.94 -7.82 -12.93
N HIS A 192 6.98 -6.62 -12.38
CA HIS A 192 8.20 -5.91 -12.05
C HIS A 192 8.19 -5.60 -10.56
N LEU A 193 9.23 -6.00 -9.85
CA LEU A 193 9.45 -5.71 -8.45
C LEU A 193 10.75 -4.95 -8.29
N ARG A 194 10.72 -3.87 -7.51
CA ARG A 194 11.89 -3.08 -7.14
C ARG A 194 11.92 -2.90 -5.62
N LEU A 195 13.10 -3.06 -5.04
CA LEU A 195 13.36 -2.92 -3.63
C LEU A 195 14.66 -2.16 -3.44
N ASP A 196 14.58 -0.94 -2.89
CA ASP A 196 15.72 -0.26 -2.27
C ASP A 196 15.65 -0.59 -0.77
N ASN A 197 16.34 -1.65 -0.37
CA ASN A 197 16.28 -2.14 1.00
C ASN A 197 17.23 -1.39 1.92
N GLN A 198 16.66 -0.75 2.93
CA GLN A 198 17.36 -0.18 4.08
C GLN A 198 16.81 -0.71 5.41
N GLY A 199 16.00 -1.78 5.37
CA GLY A 199 15.30 -2.35 6.51
C GLY A 199 13.87 -2.84 6.23
N ILE A 200 13.32 -2.59 5.03
CA ILE A 200 12.00 -3.09 4.61
C ILE A 200 11.97 -4.62 4.64
N TRP A 201 13.02 -5.27 4.14
CA TRP A 201 13.06 -6.73 4.06
C TRP A 201 12.91 -7.35 5.44
N GLU A 202 13.72 -6.90 6.38
CA GLU A 202 13.76 -7.35 7.76
C GLU A 202 12.48 -7.00 8.52
N SER A 203 11.95 -5.80 8.29
CA SER A 203 10.79 -5.29 9.04
C SER A 203 9.45 -5.85 8.55
N LEU A 204 9.33 -6.15 7.25
CA LEU A 204 8.05 -6.50 6.63
C LEU A 204 8.06 -7.88 5.96
N ILE A 205 9.14 -8.25 5.28
CA ILE A 205 9.15 -9.45 4.43
C ILE A 205 9.58 -10.68 5.23
N VAL A 206 10.62 -10.59 6.05
CA VAL A 206 11.15 -11.71 6.84
C VAL A 206 10.09 -12.32 7.77
N PRO A 207 9.27 -11.57 8.52
CA PRO A 207 8.26 -12.18 9.39
C PRO A 207 7.25 -13.05 8.62
N SER A 208 6.80 -12.58 7.45
CA SER A 208 5.89 -13.33 6.59
C SER A 208 6.58 -14.53 5.94
N LEU A 209 7.80 -14.33 5.43
CA LEU A 209 8.60 -15.39 4.81
C LEU A 209 8.94 -16.49 5.82
N ALA A 210 9.37 -16.13 7.03
CA ALA A 210 9.66 -17.06 8.11
C ALA A 210 8.43 -17.89 8.45
N ASN A 211 7.25 -17.29 8.58
CA ASN A 211 6.01 -18.04 8.83
C ASN A 211 5.67 -19.02 7.69
N VAL A 212 5.91 -18.65 6.42
CA VAL A 212 5.70 -19.56 5.27
C VAL A 212 6.72 -20.70 5.27
N ILE A 213 8.02 -20.39 5.39
CA ILE A 213 9.10 -21.40 5.44
C ILE A 213 8.87 -22.36 6.61
N PHE A 214 8.52 -21.82 7.78
CA PHE A 214 8.27 -22.62 8.97
C PHE A 214 7.09 -23.58 8.77
N ARG A 215 5.98 -23.11 8.20
CA ARG A 215 4.85 -24.00 7.88
C ARG A 215 5.19 -25.06 6.85
N ALA A 216 6.04 -24.74 5.88
CA ALA A 216 6.40 -25.68 4.83
C ALA A 216 7.30 -26.81 5.35
N TRP A 217 8.20 -26.52 6.28
CA TRP A 217 9.30 -27.42 6.65
C TRP A 217 9.39 -27.82 8.12
N SER A 218 8.54 -27.26 8.97
CA SER A 218 8.57 -27.52 10.41
C SER A 218 7.45 -28.46 10.84
N ASN A 219 7.83 -29.54 11.53
CA ASN A 219 7.07 -30.04 12.68
C ASN A 219 7.30 -29.07 13.85
N ASP A 220 6.41 -28.98 14.85
CA ASP A 220 6.33 -27.89 15.86
C ASP A 220 7.62 -27.43 16.61
N ASP A 221 8.77 -28.09 16.42
CA ASP A 221 10.07 -27.85 17.11
C ASP A 221 11.23 -27.36 16.21
N ALA A 222 11.05 -27.04 14.92
CA ALA A 222 12.21 -26.61 14.13
C ALA A 222 12.74 -25.24 14.58
N ASP A 223 14.05 -25.06 14.51
CA ASP A 223 14.70 -23.77 14.71
C ASP A 223 14.53 -22.90 13.44
N PRO A 224 13.97 -21.67 13.55
CA PRO A 224 13.80 -20.76 12.41
C PRO A 224 15.10 -20.45 11.65
N GLU A 225 16.25 -20.39 12.33
CA GLU A 225 17.53 -20.14 11.66
C GLU A 225 17.90 -21.31 10.76
N THR A 226 17.75 -22.54 11.26
CA THR A 226 17.96 -23.77 10.49
C THR A 226 17.00 -23.84 9.29
N ALA A 227 15.72 -23.49 9.47
CA ALA A 227 14.74 -23.49 8.39
C ALA A 227 15.09 -22.46 7.29
N ILE A 228 15.55 -21.27 7.66
CA ILE A 228 16.02 -20.26 6.70
C ILE A 228 17.29 -20.73 5.98
N ALA A 229 18.24 -21.37 6.67
CA ALA A 229 19.45 -21.89 6.04
C ALA A 229 19.15 -23.00 5.01
N GLN A 230 18.20 -23.87 5.33
CA GLN A 230 17.68 -24.85 4.38
C GLN A 230 17.02 -24.13 3.17
N TYR A 231 16.42 -22.96 3.39
CA TYR A 231 15.69 -22.22 2.36
C TYR A 231 16.64 -21.62 1.36
N ILE A 232 17.69 -20.99 1.86
CA ILE A 232 18.81 -20.50 1.06
C ILE A 232 19.38 -21.64 0.20
N THR A 233 19.55 -22.83 0.76
CA THR A 233 20.10 -24.00 0.04
C THR A 233 19.17 -24.47 -1.09
N VAL A 234 17.90 -24.71 -0.79
CA VAL A 234 16.92 -25.20 -1.78
C VAL A 234 16.66 -24.14 -2.86
N ALA A 235 16.50 -22.88 -2.47
CA ALA A 235 16.30 -21.78 -3.41
C ALA A 235 17.52 -21.58 -4.32
N SER A 236 18.74 -21.66 -3.77
CA SER A 236 19.97 -21.57 -4.56
C SER A 236 20.07 -22.71 -5.59
N ALA A 237 19.75 -23.94 -5.19
CA ALA A 237 19.75 -25.09 -6.09
C ALA A 237 18.70 -24.94 -7.21
N ALA A 238 17.51 -24.45 -6.89
CA ALA A 238 16.46 -24.19 -7.86
C ALA A 238 16.90 -23.15 -8.90
N VAL A 239 17.51 -22.03 -8.47
CA VAL A 239 18.02 -20.99 -9.38
C VAL A 239 19.18 -21.51 -10.24
N GLN A 240 20.07 -22.34 -9.68
CA GLN A 240 21.15 -22.96 -10.46
C GLN A 240 20.62 -23.90 -11.54
N ALA A 241 19.52 -24.62 -11.27
CA ALA A 241 18.89 -25.53 -12.21
C ALA A 241 18.08 -24.83 -13.31
N MET A 242 17.85 -23.51 -13.21
CA MET A 242 17.10 -22.77 -14.23
C MET A 242 17.84 -22.77 -15.58
N PRO A 243 17.16 -23.08 -16.69
CA PRO A 243 17.75 -23.02 -18.03
C PRO A 243 18.20 -21.60 -18.40
N ASP A 244 19.28 -21.50 -19.18
CA ASP A 244 19.81 -20.20 -19.64
C ASP A 244 18.82 -19.43 -20.55
N GLY A 245 17.82 -20.12 -21.12
CA GLY A 245 16.73 -19.49 -21.86
C GLY A 245 15.68 -18.78 -20.96
N GLN A 246 15.66 -19.08 -19.66
CA GLN A 246 14.76 -18.46 -18.68
C GLN A 246 15.44 -17.34 -17.90
N ILE A 247 16.72 -17.51 -17.57
CA ILE A 247 17.49 -16.52 -16.81
C ILE A 247 18.92 -16.48 -17.34
N ASP A 248 19.38 -15.30 -17.74
CA ASP A 248 20.75 -15.12 -18.21
C ASP A 248 21.76 -15.29 -17.05
N ALA A 249 23.04 -15.44 -17.39
CA ALA A 249 24.09 -15.71 -16.41
C ALA A 249 24.29 -14.59 -15.36
N GLU A 250 24.14 -13.32 -15.74
CA GLU A 250 24.30 -12.19 -14.82
C GLU A 250 23.09 -12.08 -13.89
N SER A 251 21.88 -12.23 -14.42
CA SER A 251 20.65 -12.30 -13.64
C SER A 251 20.68 -13.47 -12.65
N LYS A 252 21.15 -14.65 -13.09
CA LYS A 252 21.30 -15.85 -12.25
C LYS A 252 22.26 -15.59 -11.10
N LYS A 253 23.40 -14.97 -11.38
CA LYS A 253 24.39 -14.58 -10.36
C LYS A 253 23.83 -13.55 -9.38
N ALA A 254 23.11 -12.53 -9.86
CA ALA A 254 22.48 -11.51 -9.03
C ALA A 254 21.43 -12.11 -8.08
N LEU A 255 20.57 -12.99 -8.59
CA LEU A 255 19.55 -13.67 -7.78
C LEU A 255 20.17 -14.59 -6.74
N LEU A 256 21.18 -15.38 -7.11
CA LEU A 256 21.91 -16.23 -6.17
C LEU A 256 22.55 -15.39 -5.06
N ARG A 257 23.15 -14.26 -5.41
CA ARG A 257 23.76 -13.37 -4.42
C ARG A 257 22.72 -12.77 -3.48
N PHE A 258 21.55 -12.38 -3.98
CA PHE A 258 20.44 -11.91 -3.16
C PHE A 258 19.96 -12.99 -2.17
N ILE A 259 19.78 -14.23 -2.65
CA ILE A 259 19.39 -15.39 -1.82
C ILE A 259 20.44 -15.66 -0.74
N GLN A 260 21.72 -15.60 -1.10
CA GLN A 260 22.82 -15.84 -0.15
C GLN A 260 22.96 -14.76 0.93
N ASP A 261 22.53 -13.53 0.65
CA ASP A 261 22.57 -12.44 1.64
C ASP A 261 21.38 -12.49 2.62
N MET A 262 20.43 -13.43 2.45
CA MET A 262 19.36 -13.65 3.44
C MET A 262 19.91 -14.09 4.82
N PRO A 263 19.24 -13.72 5.93
CA PRO A 263 17.96 -13.04 6.00
C PRO A 263 18.04 -11.51 5.85
N ASN A 264 19.22 -10.93 5.61
CA ASN A 264 19.44 -9.48 5.60
C ASN A 264 20.05 -8.97 4.27
N PRO A 265 19.40 -9.19 3.11
CA PRO A 265 19.87 -8.62 1.84
C PRO A 265 19.82 -7.10 1.91
N THR A 266 20.84 -6.40 1.43
CA THR A 266 20.91 -4.92 1.53
C THR A 266 20.99 -4.26 0.16
N GLY A 267 20.68 -2.97 0.10
CA GLY A 267 20.86 -2.20 -1.13
C GLY A 267 19.73 -2.42 -2.13
N TYR A 268 20.05 -2.42 -3.43
CA TYR A 268 19.05 -2.38 -4.48
C TYR A 268 18.83 -3.76 -5.11
N PHE A 269 17.57 -4.19 -5.17
CA PHE A 269 17.11 -5.39 -5.86
C PHE A 269 16.02 -5.02 -6.88
N ALA A 270 16.12 -5.58 -8.09
CA ALA A 270 15.08 -5.51 -9.11
C ALA A 270 14.87 -6.90 -9.72
N LEU A 271 13.62 -7.26 -9.92
CA LEU A 271 13.18 -8.50 -10.52
C LEU A 271 12.11 -8.19 -11.57
N ASP A 272 12.37 -8.60 -12.81
CA ASP A 272 11.42 -8.53 -13.91
C ASP A 272 11.06 -9.95 -14.33
N LEU A 273 9.78 -10.28 -14.31
CA LEU A 273 9.21 -11.54 -14.75
C LEU A 273 8.32 -11.31 -15.96
N SER A 274 8.47 -12.14 -16.98
CA SER A 274 7.58 -12.19 -18.12
C SER A 274 7.18 -13.61 -18.47
N PHE A 275 5.90 -13.83 -18.68
CA PHE A 275 5.34 -15.14 -18.95
C PHE A 275 4.93 -15.20 -20.42
N GLU A 276 5.47 -16.16 -21.18
CA GLU A 276 5.07 -16.37 -22.57
C GLU A 276 3.60 -16.79 -22.68
N THR A 277 3.17 -17.67 -21.75
CA THR A 277 1.76 -17.99 -21.54
C THR A 277 1.29 -17.26 -20.28
N PRO A 278 0.35 -16.30 -20.38
CA PRO A 278 -0.16 -15.57 -19.23
C PRO A 278 -0.67 -16.53 -18.15
N VAL A 279 -0.26 -16.28 -16.90
CA VAL A 279 -0.57 -17.18 -15.78
C VAL A 279 -1.89 -16.78 -15.16
N PRO A 280 -2.89 -17.67 -15.08
CA PRO A 280 -4.11 -17.39 -14.33
C PRO A 280 -3.77 -17.10 -12.87
N ILE A 281 -4.22 -15.97 -12.38
CA ILE A 281 -4.11 -15.55 -10.99
C ILE A 281 -5.51 -15.25 -10.46
N GLY A 282 -5.94 -16.01 -9.44
CA GLY A 282 -6.95 -15.53 -8.50
C GLY A 282 -6.34 -14.56 -7.50
N LEU A 283 -7.13 -13.66 -6.90
CA LEU A 283 -6.64 -12.85 -5.76
C LEU A 283 -6.15 -13.71 -4.58
N SER A 284 -6.70 -14.92 -4.41
CA SER A 284 -6.24 -15.94 -3.44
C SER A 284 -5.07 -16.80 -3.93
N ASP A 285 -4.63 -16.60 -5.18
CA ASP A 285 -3.50 -17.32 -5.80
C ASP A 285 -2.22 -16.49 -5.87
N LEU A 286 -2.27 -15.22 -5.45
CA LEU A 286 -1.11 -14.33 -5.33
C LEU A 286 -0.18 -14.68 -4.16
N SER A 287 -0.39 -15.81 -3.48
CA SER A 287 0.52 -16.25 -2.43
C SER A 287 1.88 -16.64 -3.02
N PRO A 288 2.99 -16.38 -2.30
CA PRO A 288 4.34 -16.77 -2.76
C PRO A 288 4.43 -18.25 -3.15
N GLU A 289 3.71 -19.12 -2.44
CA GLU A 289 3.69 -20.57 -2.61
C GLU A 289 3.17 -21.03 -3.98
N LYS A 290 2.29 -20.24 -4.61
CA LYS A 290 1.71 -20.54 -5.93
C LYS A 290 2.46 -19.85 -7.06
N LEU A 291 2.92 -18.61 -6.83
CA LEU A 291 3.64 -17.83 -7.83
C LEU A 291 5.08 -18.29 -8.03
N ALA A 292 5.80 -18.65 -6.96
CA ALA A 292 7.21 -19.00 -7.06
C ALA A 292 7.46 -20.25 -7.94
N PRO A 293 6.71 -21.37 -7.81
CA PRO A 293 6.90 -22.52 -8.69
C PRO A 293 6.63 -22.20 -10.16
N ARG A 294 5.61 -21.36 -10.45
CA ARG A 294 5.27 -20.93 -11.81
C ARG A 294 6.32 -20.01 -12.42
N ALA A 295 6.88 -19.10 -11.62
CA ALA A 295 7.97 -18.24 -12.04
C ALA A 295 9.23 -19.07 -12.38
N LEU A 296 9.51 -20.11 -11.59
CA LEU A 296 10.65 -21.01 -11.82
C LEU A 296 10.45 -21.97 -13.00
N SER A 297 9.22 -22.27 -13.40
CA SER A 297 8.94 -23.21 -14.50
C SER A 297 8.87 -22.54 -15.87
N ASP A 298 8.21 -21.39 -15.98
CA ASP A 298 7.76 -20.87 -17.27
C ASP A 298 8.10 -19.38 -17.52
N ALA A 299 8.59 -18.65 -16.51
CA ALA A 299 8.89 -17.23 -16.68
C ALA A 299 10.29 -17.00 -17.26
N LYS A 300 10.39 -16.00 -18.15
CA LYS A 300 11.66 -15.32 -18.40
C LYS A 300 11.90 -14.30 -17.30
N MET A 301 13.09 -14.33 -16.75
CA MET A 301 13.48 -13.60 -15.56
C MET A 301 14.72 -12.75 -15.84
N SER A 302 14.66 -11.48 -15.45
CA SER A 302 15.80 -10.57 -15.39
C SER A 302 15.94 -10.08 -13.95
N VAL A 303 17.16 -10.13 -13.42
CA VAL A 303 17.44 -9.78 -12.02
C VAL A 303 18.64 -8.87 -11.95
N ASN A 304 18.53 -7.81 -11.15
CA ASN A 304 19.65 -6.98 -10.76
C ASN A 304 19.69 -6.88 -9.25
N TYR A 305 20.88 -7.11 -8.67
CA TYR A 305 21.08 -6.97 -7.24
C TYR A 305 22.44 -6.31 -6.97
N LYS A 306 22.41 -5.24 -6.19
CA LYS A 306 23.58 -4.49 -5.75
C LYS A 306 23.52 -4.32 -4.24
N ALA A 307 24.27 -5.15 -3.53
CA ALA A 307 24.50 -5.03 -2.10
C ALA A 307 25.10 -3.65 -1.73
N ARG A 308 24.80 -3.17 -0.53
CA ARG A 308 25.32 -1.90 0.00
C ARG A 308 26.72 -2.06 0.59
#